data_AF-S3IUV9-F1
#
_entry.id   AF-S3IUV9-F1
#
_cell.length_a   1.000
_cell.length_b   1.000
_cell.length_c   1.000
_cell.angle_alpha   90.00
_cell.angle_beta   90.00
_cell.angle_gamma   90.00
#
_symmetry.space_group_name_H-M   'P 1'
#
loop_
_entity.id
_entity.type
_entity.pdbx_description
1 polymer ?
#
loop_
_entity_poly.entity_id
_entity_poly.type
_entity_poly.pdbx_seq_one_letter_code
_entity_poly.pdbx_strand_id
1 'polypeptide(L)'
;MISLVLRTEKNITPGKKNIDAQKRQHSKTVPVPDYTGQKTCGITVHFLPCDEVKVTTSCFTYGSPSYPIKLPLEMKEPKVCPR
;
A
#
# COMPACT_ATOMS: atom_id res chain seq x y z
N MET A 1 -2.51 6.44 -18.16
CA MET A 1 -2.21 5.66 -16.94
C MET A 1 -1.97 6.65 -15.82
N ILE A 2 -2.75 6.57 -14.74
CA ILE A 2 -2.57 7.45 -13.58
C ILE A 2 -1.54 6.81 -12.68
N SER A 3 -0.42 7.51 -12.47
CA SER A 3 0.69 7.09 -11.63
C SER A 3 0.57 7.78 -10.28
N LEU A 4 0.28 7.02 -9.21
CA LEU A 4 0.30 7.57 -7.86
C LEU A 4 1.72 7.48 -7.31
N VAL A 5 2.31 8.63 -6.98
CA VAL A 5 3.62 8.71 -6.31
C VAL A 5 3.40 8.71 -4.81
N LEU A 6 3.57 7.56 -4.17
CA LEU A 6 3.51 7.47 -2.72
C LEU A 6 4.90 7.67 -2.14
N ARG A 7 5.03 8.66 -1.25
CA ARG A 7 6.22 8.85 -0.40
C ARG A 7 6.01 8.06 0.86
N THR A 8 6.71 6.94 1.02
CA THR A 8 6.73 6.19 2.29
C THR A 8 7.94 6.64 3.10
N GLU A 9 7.69 7.16 4.31
CA GLU A 9 8.73 7.37 5.32
C GLU A 9 8.79 6.10 6.19
N LYS A 10 9.56 5.10 5.75
CA LYS A 10 9.74 3.85 6.51
C LYS A 10 10.63 4.13 7.72
N ASN A 11 10.03 4.26 8.91
CA ASN A 11 10.76 4.29 10.17
C ASN A 11 10.92 2.86 10.70
N ILE A 12 11.97 2.17 10.25
CA ILE A 12 12.29 0.80 10.66
C ILE A 12 13.47 0.86 11.63
N THR A 13 13.26 0.51 12.91
CA THR A 13 13.96 -0.63 13.54
C THR A 13 13.65 -0.81 15.04
N PRO A 14 13.56 -2.07 15.49
CA PRO A 14 13.73 -2.44 16.90
C PRO A 14 15.23 -2.46 17.24
N GLY A 15 15.70 -1.37 17.86
CA GLY A 15 16.97 -1.30 18.58
C GLY A 15 18.22 -0.94 17.76
N LYS A 16 18.45 0.36 17.50
CA LYS A 16 19.71 1.10 17.83
C LYS A 16 19.84 2.42 17.02
N LYS A 17 20.08 3.49 17.80
CA LYS A 17 20.93 4.69 17.61
C LYS A 17 21.00 5.32 16.19
N ASN A 18 20.55 6.58 16.13
CA ASN A 18 20.48 7.53 15.01
C ASN A 18 19.28 7.33 14.07
N ILE A 19 18.21 8.05 14.40
CA ILE A 19 16.91 8.08 13.72
C ILE A 19 17.02 8.80 12.36
N ASP A 20 17.92 9.79 12.25
CA ASP A 20 18.04 10.64 11.06
C ASP A 20 18.70 9.93 9.87
N ALA A 21 19.64 9.02 10.10
CA ALA A 21 20.36 8.30 9.04
C ALA A 21 19.49 7.24 8.32
N GLN A 22 18.30 6.94 8.87
CA GLN A 22 17.42 5.86 8.40
C GLN A 22 16.15 6.41 7.73
N LYS A 23 15.99 7.73 7.67
CA LYS A 23 14.92 8.41 6.95
C LYS A 23 15.18 8.34 5.45
N ARG A 24 14.71 7.26 4.81
CA ARG A 24 14.76 7.13 3.35
C ARG A 24 13.41 7.54 2.76
N GLN A 25 13.45 8.41 1.77
CA GLN A 25 12.30 8.75 0.96
C GLN A 25 12.22 7.76 -0.20
N HIS A 26 11.25 6.84 -0.15
CA HIS A 26 10.97 5.96 -1.28
C HIS A 26 9.76 6.50 -2.05
N SER A 27 9.87 6.54 -3.37
CA SER A 27 8.76 6.83 -4.27
C SER A 27 8.57 5.66 -5.21
N LYS A 28 7.38 5.07 -5.20
CA LYS A 28 7.00 4.02 -6.15
C LYS A 28 5.86 4.54 -7.01
N THR A 29 5.97 4.33 -8.32
CA THR A 29 4.87 4.54 -9.24
C THR A 29 4.03 3.28 -9.27
N VAL A 30 2.77 3.38 -8.89
CA VAL A 30 1.83 2.25 -8.96
C VAL A 30 0.73 2.54 -9.97
N PRO A 31 0.35 1.54 -10.80
CA PRO A 31 -0.78 1.71 -11.71
C PRO A 31 -2.07 1.79 -10.90
N VAL A 32 -2.80 2.89 -11.07
CA VAL A 32 -4.14 3.03 -10.51
C VAL A 32 -5.17 2.55 -11.54
N PRO A 33 -6.10 1.65 -11.18
CA PRO A 33 -7.18 1.25 -12.07
C PRO A 33 -8.02 2.46 -12.48
N ASP A 34 -8.49 2.48 -13.73
CA ASP A 34 -9.40 3.52 -14.19
C ASP A 34 -10.80 3.26 -13.65
N TYR A 35 -11.26 4.12 -12.75
CA TYR A 35 -12.59 4.05 -12.16
C TYR A 35 -13.60 4.94 -12.89
N THR A 36 -13.21 5.58 -13.99
CA THR A 36 -14.10 6.43 -14.79
C THR A 36 -15.31 5.63 -15.27
N GLY A 37 -16.52 6.13 -15.00
CA GLY A 37 -17.78 5.46 -15.37
C GLY A 37 -18.29 4.39 -14.40
N GLN A 38 -17.59 4.14 -13.28
CA GLN A 38 -18.04 3.23 -12.21
C GLN A 38 -18.44 4.03 -10.96
N LYS A 39 -19.47 3.58 -10.22
CA LYS A 39 -19.84 4.19 -8.93
C LYS A 39 -18.75 3.89 -7.90
N THR A 40 -17.88 4.85 -7.64
CA THR A 40 -16.87 4.78 -6.56
C THR A 40 -17.46 5.30 -5.26
N CYS A 41 -17.38 4.53 -4.17
CA CYS A 41 -17.80 5.01 -2.84
C CYS A 41 -16.62 5.57 -2.05
N GLY A 42 -15.67 4.71 -1.69
CA GLY A 42 -14.42 5.09 -1.04
C GLY A 42 -13.22 4.55 -1.78
N ILE A 43 -12.10 5.28 -1.75
CA ILE A 43 -10.80 4.81 -2.24
C ILE A 43 -9.98 4.37 -1.03
N THR A 44 -9.52 3.13 -1.03
CA THR A 44 -8.66 2.57 0.01
C THR A 44 -7.29 2.26 -0.59
N VAL A 45 -6.26 2.75 0.09
CA VAL A 45 -4.85 2.49 -0.24
C VAL A 45 -4.33 1.45 0.72
N HIS A 46 -3.91 0.31 0.18
CA HIS A 46 -3.38 -0.82 0.93
C HIS A 46 -1.86 -0.81 0.84
N PHE A 47 -1.19 -0.70 1.98
CA PHE A 47 0.26 -0.87 2.08
C PHE A 47 0.56 -2.34 2.31
N LEU A 48 1.10 -2.99 1.28
CA LEU A 48 1.53 -4.38 1.34
C LEU A 48 3.00 -4.43 1.79
N PRO A 49 3.49 -5.62 2.21
CA PRO A 49 4.92 -5.84 2.40
C PRO A 49 5.73 -5.52 1.14
N CYS A 50 7.03 -5.25 1.29
CA CYS A 50 7.91 -4.89 0.16
C CYS A 50 7.61 -3.55 -0.52
N ASP A 51 7.03 -2.60 0.23
CA ASP A 51 6.66 -1.27 -0.29
C ASP A 51 5.73 -1.36 -1.51
N GLU A 52 4.98 -2.45 -1.62
CA GLU A 52 3.93 -2.59 -2.61
C GLU A 52 2.69 -1.86 -2.14
N VAL A 53 2.03 -1.17 -3.06
CA VAL A 53 0.82 -0.44 -2.75
C VAL A 53 -0.26 -0.81 -3.74
N LYS A 54 -1.43 -1.14 -3.21
CA LYS A 54 -2.61 -1.48 -4.00
C LYS A 54 -3.72 -0.50 -3.70
N VAL A 55 -4.29 0.09 -4.74
CA VAL A 55 -5.40 1.05 -4.60
C VAL A 55 -6.67 0.36 -5.07
N THR A 56 -7.70 0.38 -4.24
CA THR A 56 -9.03 -0.16 -4.59
C THR A 56 -10.14 0.80 -4.24
N THR A 57 -11.20 0.77 -5.01
CA THR A 57 -12.46 1.41 -4.61
C THR A 57 -13.47 0.37 -4.12
N SER A 58 -14.18 0.69 -3.05
CA SER A 58 -15.20 -0.18 -2.47
C SER A 58 -16.27 0.64 -1.76
N CYS A 59 -17.51 0.16 -1.83
CA CYS A 59 -18.62 0.61 -0.97
C CYS A 59 -18.76 -0.26 0.28
N PHE A 60 -18.07 -1.40 0.32
CA PHE A 60 -18.11 -2.38 1.39
C PHE A 60 -16.90 -2.25 2.29
N THR A 61 -17.06 -2.65 3.55
CA THR A 61 -16.00 -2.70 4.56
C THR A 61 -15.16 -3.97 4.43
N TYR A 62 -13.94 -3.93 4.99
CA TYR A 62 -13.07 -5.11 5.09
C TYR A 62 -13.78 -6.25 5.83
N GLY A 63 -13.74 -7.46 5.27
CA GLY A 63 -14.48 -8.62 5.77
C GLY A 63 -15.81 -8.90 5.04
N SER A 64 -16.32 -7.96 4.25
CA SER A 64 -17.46 -8.22 3.36
C SER A 64 -17.06 -9.19 2.23
N PRO A 65 -17.93 -10.14 1.84
CA PRO A 65 -17.66 -11.05 0.72
C PRO A 65 -17.46 -10.30 -0.61
N SER A 66 -18.06 -9.12 -0.74
CA SER A 66 -17.99 -8.24 -1.91
C SER A 66 -16.83 -7.23 -1.85
N TYR A 67 -15.97 -7.31 -0.83
CA TYR A 67 -14.81 -6.41 -0.73
C TYR A 67 -13.74 -6.80 -1.79
N PRO A 68 -13.17 -5.83 -2.54
CA PRO A 68 -12.30 -6.13 -3.68
C PRO A 68 -10.98 -6.82 -3.33
N ILE A 69 -10.51 -6.68 -2.08
CA ILE A 69 -9.23 -7.23 -1.61
C ILE A 69 -9.48 -8.15 -0.42
N LYS A 70 -9.17 -9.43 -0.57
CA LYS A 70 -9.31 -10.45 0.50
C LYS A 70 -7.97 -10.77 1.18
N LEU A 71 -6.99 -9.89 1.00
CA LEU A 71 -5.65 -10.04 1.54
C LEU A 71 -5.71 -9.87 3.07
N PRO A 72 -5.06 -10.73 3.88
CA PRO A 72 -5.02 -10.58 5.32
C PRO A 72 -4.39 -9.25 5.75
N LEU A 73 -4.93 -8.64 6.83
CA LEU A 73 -4.42 -7.38 7.38
C LEU A 73 -2.99 -7.49 7.89
N GLU A 74 -2.65 -8.63 8.51
CA GLU A 74 -1.30 -8.92 8.97
C GLU A 74 -0.64 -9.94 8.04
N MET A 75 0.26 -9.44 7.20
CA MET A 75 1.15 -10.30 6.40
C MET A 75 2.56 -10.23 6.93
N LYS A 76 3.21 -11.39 6.99
CA LYS A 76 4.65 -11.44 7.21
C LYS A 76 5.35 -10.90 5.98
N GLU A 77 6.24 -9.93 6.17
CA GLU A 77 7.11 -9.45 5.09
C GLU A 77 8.02 -10.60 4.64
N PRO A 78 8.06 -10.90 3.33
CA PRO A 78 8.93 -11.95 2.83
C PRO A 78 10.41 -11.55 3.05
N LYS A 79 11.28 -12.55 3.25
CA LYS A 79 12.72 -12.32 3.47
C LYS A 79 13.40 -11.64 2.28
N VAL A 80 12.82 -11.75 1.09
CA VAL A 80 13.32 -11.14 -0.14
C VAL A 80 12.14 -10.50 -0.86
N CYS A 81 12.29 -9.21 -1.14
CA CYS A 81 11.32 -8.46 -1.94
C CYS A 81 11.71 -8.51 -3.43
N PRO A 82 10.75 -8.74 -4.34
CA PRO A 82 11.01 -8.61 -5.77
C PRO A 82 11.39 -7.15 -6.10
N ARG A 83 12.36 -6.98 -7.01
CA ARG A 83 12.82 -5.67 -7.49
C ARG A 83 12.03 -5.23 -8.71
#